data_AF-A0A9W8J869-F1
#
_entry.id   AF-A0A9W8J869-F1
#
_cell.length_a   1.000
_cell.length_b   1.000
_cell.length_c   1.000
_cell.angle_alpha   90.00
_cell.angle_beta   90.00
_cell.angle_gamma   90.00
#
_symmetry.space_group_name_H-M   'P 1'
#
loop_
_entity.id
_entity.type
_entity.pdbx_description
1 polymer ?
#
loop_
_entity_poly.entity_id
_entity_poly.type
_entity_poly.pdbx_seq_one_letter_code
_entity_poly.pdbx_strand_id
1 'polypeptide(L)'
;MADAPCAKFNNATLRLWNGTIESVVYVWETNDPDSPWRAEARLLQGDVVMKKFTQSSADRKQVAKDIAADTAWKWLCAQYPTYDLINV
;
A
#
# COMPACT_ATOMS: atom_id res chain seq x y z
N MET A 1 -2.60 -10.66 -13.65
CA MET A 1 -1.62 -9.65 -13.22
C MET A 1 -2.23 -8.30 -12.80
N ALA A 2 -3.57 -8.15 -12.73
CA ALA A 2 -4.24 -6.94 -12.21
C ALA A 2 -4.79 -7.07 -10.77
N ASP A 3 -4.86 -8.28 -10.21
CA ASP A 3 -5.48 -8.51 -8.88
C ASP A 3 -4.57 -8.34 -7.67
N ALA A 4 -3.28 -8.06 -7.86
CA ALA A 4 -2.35 -7.92 -6.74
C ALA A 4 -2.68 -6.66 -5.93
N PRO A 5 -2.80 -6.71 -4.59
CA PRO A 5 -3.13 -5.56 -3.75
C PRO A 5 -2.23 -4.33 -3.98
N CYS A 6 -0.96 -4.55 -4.30
CA CYS A 6 -0.03 -3.49 -4.68
C CYS A 6 -0.47 -2.74 -5.97
N ALA A 7 -1.00 -3.45 -6.96
CA ALA A 7 -1.49 -2.86 -8.20
C ALA A 7 -2.76 -2.03 -7.97
N LYS A 8 -3.71 -2.56 -7.17
CA LYS A 8 -4.94 -1.83 -6.78
C LYS A 8 -4.61 -0.54 -6.04
N PHE A 9 -3.66 -0.60 -5.10
CA PHE A 9 -3.20 0.58 -4.37
C PHE A 9 -2.59 1.63 -5.32
N ASN A 10 -1.72 1.21 -6.24
CA ASN A 10 -1.09 2.10 -7.22
C ASN A 10 -2.09 2.73 -8.21
N ASN A 11 -3.01 1.93 -8.74
CA ASN A 11 -4.02 2.43 -9.67
C ASN A 11 -4.98 3.41 -8.97
N ALA A 12 -5.33 3.14 -7.71
CA ALA A 12 -6.13 4.06 -6.91
C ALA A 12 -5.41 5.40 -6.69
N THR A 13 -4.12 5.39 -6.33
CA THR A 13 -3.35 6.65 -6.18
C THR A 13 -3.22 7.40 -7.50
N LEU A 14 -2.98 6.69 -8.61
CA LEU A 14 -2.88 7.30 -9.93
C LEU A 14 -4.20 7.96 -10.32
N ARG A 15 -5.34 7.33 -10.02
CA ARG A 15 -6.67 7.88 -10.35
C ARG A 15 -7.04 9.10 -9.52
N LEU A 16 -6.61 9.16 -8.26
CA LEU A 16 -6.90 10.28 -7.36
C LEU A 16 -6.02 11.50 -7.63
N TRP A 17 -4.73 11.28 -7.92
CA TRP A 17 -3.73 12.37 -7.95
C TRP A 17 -2.98 12.50 -9.27
N ASN A 18 -3.29 11.66 -10.26
CA ASN A 18 -2.69 11.66 -11.60
C ASN A 18 -1.15 11.74 -11.58
N GLY A 19 -0.52 11.00 -10.65
CA GLY A 19 0.94 10.94 -10.49
C GLY A 19 1.54 12.03 -9.58
N THR A 20 0.73 12.93 -9.02
CA THR A 20 1.22 13.92 -8.05
C THR A 20 1.58 13.28 -6.72
N ILE A 21 0.82 12.25 -6.32
CA ILE A 21 1.08 11.44 -5.13
C ILE A 21 1.32 10.00 -5.57
N GLU A 22 2.43 9.44 -5.14
CA GLU A 22 2.86 8.08 -5.45
C GLU A 22 2.59 7.13 -4.29
N SER A 23 2.11 5.93 -4.60
CA SER A 23 2.04 4.82 -3.66
C SER A 23 3.37 4.06 -3.62
N VAL A 24 3.92 3.83 -2.42
CA VAL A 24 5.08 2.96 -2.26
C VAL A 24 4.84 1.97 -1.13
N VAL A 25 5.21 0.71 -1.33
CA VAL A 25 5.18 -0.33 -0.29
C VAL A 25 6.61 -0.73 0.03
N TYR A 26 7.10 -0.28 1.17
CA TYR A 26 8.39 -0.70 1.70
C TYR A 26 8.26 -2.06 2.36
N VAL A 27 9.26 -2.90 2.18
CA VAL A 27 9.36 -4.21 2.82
C VAL A 27 10.78 -4.41 3.28
N TRP A 28 10.94 -4.91 4.51
CA TRP A 28 12.24 -5.21 5.08
C TRP A 28 12.16 -6.47 5.93
N GLU A 29 13.30 -7.13 6.06
CA GLU A 29 13.46 -8.28 6.92
C GLU A 29 13.74 -7.84 8.36
N THR A 30 13.29 -8.64 9.31
CA THR A 30 13.46 -8.44 10.75
C THR A 30 13.90 -9.74 11.40
N ASN A 31 14.50 -9.63 12.59
CA ASN A 31 14.98 -10.78 13.37
C ASN A 31 13.86 -11.52 14.11
N ASP A 32 12.60 -11.29 13.76
CA ASP A 32 11.45 -11.96 14.36
C ASP A 32 11.22 -13.29 13.64
N PRO A 33 11.48 -14.45 14.29
CA PRO A 33 11.38 -15.76 13.63
C PRO A 33 9.93 -16.14 13.28
N ASP A 34 8.93 -15.60 14.00
CA ASP A 34 7.52 -15.87 13.73
C ASP A 34 6.96 -14.95 12.63
N SER A 35 7.59 -13.81 12.39
CA SER A 35 7.17 -12.83 11.37
C SER A 35 8.37 -12.06 10.80
N PRO A 36 9.25 -12.74 10.04
CA PRO A 36 10.50 -12.17 9.57
C PRO A 36 10.30 -11.00 8.61
N TRP A 37 9.17 -10.91 7.92
CA TRP A 37 8.93 -9.83 6.96
C TRP A 37 8.00 -8.76 7.53
N ARG A 38 8.45 -7.51 7.53
CA ARG A 38 7.64 -6.34 7.82
C ARG A 38 7.40 -5.55 6.54
N ALA A 39 6.22 -4.98 6.39
CA ALA A 39 5.92 -4.06 5.30
C ALA A 39 5.13 -2.83 5.76
N GLU A 40 5.32 -1.73 5.04
CA GLU A 40 4.63 -0.46 5.30
C GLU A 40 4.29 0.22 3.98
N ALA A 41 3.02 0.50 3.78
CA ALA A 41 2.56 1.33 2.67
C ALA A 41 2.73 2.81 3.02
N ARG A 42 3.07 3.62 2.03
CA ARG A 42 3.22 5.07 2.14
C ARG A 42 2.64 5.78 0.91
N LEU A 43 2.18 7.01 1.13
CA LEU A 43 1.92 7.99 0.09
C LEU A 43 3.06 9.01 0.09
N LEU A 44 3.64 9.24 -1.07
CA LEU A 44 4.74 10.17 -1.27
C LEU A 44 4.32 11.29 -2.21
N GLN A 45 4.82 12.50 -1.98
CA GLN A 45 4.76 13.60 -2.94
C GLN A 45 6.20 14.05 -3.20
N GLY A 46 6.81 13.52 -4.27
CA GLY A 46 8.26 13.56 -4.42
C GLY A 46 8.94 12.86 -3.24
N ASP A 47 9.92 13.51 -2.61
CA ASP A 47 10.64 12.96 -1.46
C ASP A 47 9.89 13.10 -0.12
N VAL A 48 8.73 13.76 -0.12
CA VAL A 48 7.96 14.02 1.10
C VAL A 48 7.01 12.87 1.38
N VAL A 49 7.13 12.27 2.58
CA VAL A 49 6.17 11.27 3.06
C VAL A 49 4.89 11.97 3.52
N MET A 50 3.85 11.90 2.70
CA MET A 50 2.53 12.48 2.99
C MET A 50 1.78 11.67 4.03
N LYS A 51 1.86 10.33 3.93
CA LYS A 51 1.17 9.44 4.86
C LYS A 51 1.90 8.11 4.98
N LYS A 52 1.91 7.58 6.19
CA LYS A 52 2.31 6.19 6.50
C LYS A 52 1.09 5.42 6.95
N PHE A 53 0.94 4.20 6.47
CA PHE A 53 -0.09 3.27 6.93
C PHE A 53 0.47 2.34 8.00
N THR A 54 -0.42 1.66 8.72
CA THR A 54 -0.04 0.69 9.75
C THR A 54 0.89 -0.37 9.16
N GLN A 55 1.96 -0.69 9.87
CA GLN A 55 2.90 -1.73 9.47
C GLN A 55 2.24 -3.10 9.59
N SER A 56 2.47 -3.95 8.60
CA SER A 56 2.07 -5.35 8.60
C SER A 56 3.30 -6.25 8.80
N SER A 57 3.06 -7.48 9.24
CA SER A 57 4.09 -8.51 9.34
C SER A 57 3.58 -9.85 8.83
N ALA A 58 4.48 -10.66 8.27
CA ALA A 58 4.16 -12.01 7.82
C ALA A 58 5.38 -12.92 7.77
N ASP A 59 5.12 -14.22 7.66
CA ASP A 59 6.09 -15.28 7.39
C ASP A 59 6.69 -15.17 5.98
N ARG A 60 5.97 -14.54 5.04
CA ARG A 60 6.38 -14.35 3.65
C ARG A 60 6.41 -12.89 3.25
N LYS A 61 7.47 -12.50 2.54
CA LYS A 61 7.68 -11.15 1.99
C LYS A 61 6.47 -10.62 1.21
N GLN A 62 5.94 -11.44 0.30
CA GLN A 62 4.82 -11.04 -0.56
C GLN A 62 3.53 -10.82 0.27
N VAL A 63 3.28 -11.66 1.26
CA VAL A 63 2.11 -11.55 2.14
C VAL A 63 2.16 -10.27 2.97
N ALA A 64 3.33 -9.93 3.54
CA ALA A 64 3.48 -8.66 4.27
C ALA A 64 3.16 -7.46 3.36
N LYS A 65 3.73 -7.43 2.14
CA LYS A 65 3.45 -6.37 1.16
C LYS A 65 1.98 -6.27 0.80
N ASP A 66 1.34 -7.41 0.56
CA ASP A 66 -0.07 -7.45 0.16
C ASP A 66 -1.00 -6.96 1.26
N ILE A 67 -0.74 -7.32 2.53
CA ILE A 67 -1.49 -6.80 3.69
C ILE A 67 -1.33 -5.28 3.82
N ALA A 68 -0.09 -4.77 3.68
CA ALA A 68 0.16 -3.33 3.76
C ALA A 68 -0.55 -2.57 2.63
N ALA A 69 -0.47 -3.07 1.40
CA ALA A 69 -1.10 -2.47 0.23
C ALA A 69 -2.63 -2.50 0.31
N ASP A 70 -3.21 -3.64 0.71
CA ASP A 70 -4.66 -3.80 0.87
C ASP A 70 -5.22 -2.87 1.95
N THR A 71 -4.52 -2.74 3.08
CA THR A 71 -4.89 -1.81 4.16
C THR A 71 -4.90 -0.36 3.66
N ALA A 72 -3.87 0.03 2.91
CA ALA A 72 -3.76 1.37 2.34
C ALA A 72 -4.84 1.65 1.29
N TRP A 73 -5.12 0.69 0.41
CA TRP A 73 -6.18 0.78 -0.58
C TRP A 73 -7.57 0.90 0.07
N LYS A 74 -7.89 0.07 1.05
CA LYS A 74 -9.15 0.17 1.83
C LYS A 74 -9.31 1.54 2.48
N TRP A 75 -8.22 2.10 3.00
CA TRP A 75 -8.25 3.46 3.53
C TRP A 75 -8.54 4.50 2.44
N LEU A 76 -7.93 4.40 1.26
CA LEU A 76 -8.23 5.29 0.13
C LEU A 76 -9.71 5.19 -0.28
N CYS A 77 -10.26 3.98 -0.41
CA CYS A 77 -11.67 3.77 -0.72
C CYS A 77 -12.59 4.40 0.34
N ALA A 78 -12.23 4.31 1.62
CA ALA A 78 -12.99 4.91 2.71
C ALA A 78 -12.91 6.45 2.73
N GLN A 79 -11.78 7.04 2.34
CA GLN A 79 -11.60 8.49 2.27
C GLN A 79 -12.22 9.13 1.03
N TYR A 80 -12.24 8.41 -0.09
CA TYR A 80 -12.72 8.89 -1.38
C TYR A 80 -13.87 8.02 -1.91
N PRO A 81 -15.01 7.93 -1.20
CA PRO A 81 -16.11 7.04 -1.56
C PRO A 81 -16.81 7.44 -2.87
N THR A 82 -16.63 8.69 -3.32
CA THR A 82 -17.18 9.22 -4.58
C THR A 82 -16.36 8.83 -5.81
N TYR A 83 -15.14 8.32 -5.63
CA TYR A 83 -14.29 7.86 -6.72
C TYR A 83 -14.41 6.34 -6.85
N ASP A 84 -14.60 5.85 -8.09
CA ASP A 84 -14.55 4.41 -8.36
C ASP A 84 -13.10 3.91 -8.31
N LEU A 85 -12.69 3.53 -7.11
CA LEU A 85 -11.39 2.93 -6.79
C LEU A 85 -11.53 1.41 -6.56
N ILE A 86 -12.70 0.83 -6.81
CA ILE A 86 -12.97 -0.60 -6.58
C ILE A 86 -12.72 -1.41 -7.85
N ASN A 87 -12.94 -0.80 -9.02
CA ASN A 87 -12.75 -1.43 -10.34
C ASN A 87 -11.40 -1.09 -11.00
N VAL A 88 -10.37 -0.76 -10.21
CA VAL A 88 -9.02 -0.40 -10.70
C VAL A 88 -8.00 -1.50 -10.53
#